data_AF-A0A9D8JW38-F1
#
_entry.id   AF-A0A9D8JW38-F1
#
_cell.length_a   1.000
_cell.length_b   1.000
_cell.length_c   1.000
_cell.angle_alpha   90.00
_cell.angle_beta   90.00
_cell.angle_gamma   90.00
#
_symmetry.space_group_name_H-M   'P 1'
#
loop_
_entity.id
_entity.type
_entity.pdbx_description
1 polymer ?
#
loop_
_entity_poly.entity_id
_entity_poly.type
_entity_poly.pdbx_seq_one_letter_code
_entity_poly.pdbx_strand_id
1 'polypeptide(L)'
;MGERKTETWKGLEATVFRNEPKAQLRVAFIPDDEASRGHITKLMKDYVEPLRVVLYCGPYVIRATLMMTYKWPLEASVSQGSAFAYLTDAEIDNQLPGARLTGFRASHVILHTEALQGWHAA
;
A
#
# COMPACT_ATOMS: atom_id res chain seq x y z
N MET A 1 17.41 -4.02 -11.61
CA MET A 1 17.85 -3.06 -10.58
C MET A 1 16.84 -1.93 -10.63
N GLY A 2 15.94 -1.85 -9.66
CA GLY A 2 14.80 -0.91 -9.70
C GLY A 2 15.24 0.52 -9.44
N GLU A 3 14.62 1.47 -10.14
CA GLU A 3 14.90 2.89 -10.00
C GLU A 3 14.11 3.45 -8.80
N ARG A 4 14.81 4.09 -7.86
CA ARG A 4 14.20 4.79 -6.72
C ARG A 4 13.99 6.24 -7.10
N LYS A 5 12.75 6.73 -7.02
CA LYS A 5 12.42 8.13 -7.29
C LYS A 5 11.52 8.68 -6.19
N THR A 6 11.86 9.85 -5.67
CA THR A 6 11.00 10.60 -4.74
C THR A 6 10.03 11.46 -5.56
N GLU A 7 8.74 11.34 -5.30
CA GLU A 7 7.68 12.13 -5.93
C GLU A 7 6.82 12.78 -4.85
N THR A 8 6.42 14.05 -5.06
CA THR A 8 5.56 14.76 -4.13
C THR A 8 4.10 14.60 -4.54
N TRP A 9 3.26 14.03 -3.66
CA TRP A 9 1.83 13.84 -3.91
C TRP A 9 1.00 14.56 -2.85
N LYS A 10 0.18 15.53 -3.27
CA LYS A 10 -0.66 16.37 -2.38
C LYS A 10 0.10 16.96 -1.17
N GLY A 11 1.37 17.32 -1.37
CA GLY A 11 2.22 17.92 -0.34
C GLY A 11 3.01 16.93 0.54
N LEU A 12 2.86 15.62 0.33
CA LEU A 12 3.66 14.59 1.00
C LEU A 12 4.76 14.07 0.08
N GLU A 13 5.98 13.92 0.60
CA GLU A 13 7.06 13.25 -0.12
C GLU A 13 6.88 11.73 -0.05
N ALA A 14 6.69 11.10 -1.20
CA ALA A 14 6.58 9.65 -1.34
C ALA A 14 7.81 9.11 -2.07
N THR A 15 8.47 8.09 -1.50
CA THR A 15 9.48 7.32 -2.23
C THR A 15 8.78 6.22 -3.04
N VAL A 16 8.94 6.26 -4.36
CA VAL A 16 8.38 5.29 -5.31
C VAL A 16 9.50 4.40 -5.84
N PHE A 17 9.27 3.09 -5.86
CA PHE A 17 10.18 2.11 -6.46
C PHE A 17 9.60 1.62 -7.80
N ARG A 18 10.33 1.77 -8.91
CA ARG A 18 9.93 1.26 -10.23
C ARG A 18 10.82 0.10 -10.67
N ASN A 19 10.22 -1.03 -11.06
CA ASN A 19 10.92 -2.17 -11.64
C ASN A 19 10.10 -2.62 -12.87
N GLU A 20 10.73 -2.84 -14.04
CA GLU A 20 10.06 -3.28 -15.28
C GLU A 20 10.61 -4.60 -15.84
N PRO A 21 9.82 -5.39 -16.62
CA PRO A 21 8.49 -5.06 -17.16
C PRO A 21 7.32 -6.00 -16.76
N LYS A 22 6.11 -5.41 -16.78
CA LYS A 22 4.73 -5.95 -16.76
C LYS A 22 3.92 -6.03 -15.45
N ALA A 23 4.46 -5.70 -14.29
CA ALA A 23 3.66 -5.31 -13.13
C ALA A 23 4.43 -4.27 -12.31
N GLN A 24 4.22 -2.98 -12.63
CA GLN A 24 4.81 -1.91 -11.85
C GLN A 24 4.10 -1.87 -10.49
N LEU A 25 4.67 -2.51 -9.47
CA LEU A 25 4.23 -2.30 -8.09
C LEU A 25 4.50 -0.85 -7.71
N ARG A 26 3.47 0.00 -7.82
CA ARG A 26 3.53 1.39 -7.38
C ARG A 26 3.11 1.45 -5.92
N VAL A 27 4.11 1.41 -5.05
CA VAL A 27 3.94 1.56 -3.61
C VAL A 27 4.59 2.88 -3.19
N ALA A 28 3.85 3.65 -2.42
CA ALA A 28 4.34 4.84 -1.74
C ALA A 28 4.30 4.60 -0.22
N PHE A 29 5.39 4.96 0.45
CA PHE A 29 5.48 4.95 1.91
C PHE A 29 5.28 6.37 2.42
N ILE A 30 4.44 6.52 3.45
CA ILE A 30 4.29 7.82 4.11
C ILE A 30 5.24 7.84 5.32
N PRO A 31 6.12 8.85 5.44
CA PRO A 31 7.00 8.95 6.60
C PRO A 31 6.21 9.14 7.90
N ASP A 32 6.76 8.65 9.02
CA ASP A 32 6.17 8.84 10.35
C ASP A 32 6.67 10.13 11.03
N ASP A 33 6.59 11.24 10.29
CA ASP A 33 6.89 12.58 10.81
C ASP A 33 5.61 13.32 11.24
N GLU A 34 5.76 14.38 12.02
CA GLU A 34 4.64 15.14 12.58
C GLU A 34 3.71 15.74 11.51
N ALA A 35 4.26 16.26 10.42
CA ALA A 35 3.48 16.86 9.34
C ALA A 35 2.66 15.78 8.58
N SER A 36 3.30 14.64 8.31
CA SER A 36 2.68 13.47 7.70
C SER A 36 1.55 12.91 8.56
N ARG A 37 1.77 12.78 9.88
CA ARG A 37 0.74 12.36 10.84
C ARG A 37 -0.47 13.29 10.88
N GLY A 38 -0.26 14.60 10.81
CA GLY A 38 -1.35 15.58 10.73
C GLY A 38 -2.22 15.40 9.48
N HIS A 39 -1.60 15.14 8.33
CA HIS A 39 -2.30 14.89 7.07
C HIS A 39 -3.04 13.55 7.07
N ILE A 40 -2.41 12.49 7.58
CA ILE A 40 -3.03 11.17 7.75
C ILE A 40 -4.23 11.26 8.67
N THR A 41 -4.11 11.93 9.81
CA THR A 41 -5.23 12.09 10.76
C THR A 41 -6.44 12.73 10.11
N LYS A 42 -6.23 13.72 9.24
CA LYS A 42 -7.31 14.36 8.48
C LYS A 42 -7.91 13.42 7.42
N LEU A 43 -7.05 12.69 6.70
CA LEU A 43 -7.44 11.71 5.69
C LEU A 43 -8.26 10.56 6.30
N MET A 44 -7.87 10.10 7.48
CA MET A 44 -8.44 8.94 8.18
C MET A 44 -9.82 9.19 8.78
N LYS A 45 -10.26 10.45 8.91
CA LYS A 45 -11.60 10.77 9.45
C LYS A 45 -12.74 10.17 8.63
N ASP A 46 -12.51 9.94 7.34
CA ASP A 46 -13.50 9.43 6.41
C ASP A 46 -13.44 7.90 6.27
N TYR A 47 -12.51 7.22 6.95
CA TYR A 47 -12.34 5.78 6.89
C TYR A 47 -13.16 5.09 7.97
N VAL A 48 -13.96 4.13 7.55
CA VAL A 48 -15.10 3.67 8.34
C VAL A 48 -14.84 2.34 9.02
N GLU A 49 -14.10 1.43 8.37
CA GLU A 49 -13.91 0.06 8.86
C GLU A 49 -12.50 -0.47 8.52
N PRO A 50 -11.65 -0.70 9.53
CA PRO A 50 -10.35 -1.36 9.33
C PRO A 50 -10.54 -2.86 9.10
N LEU A 51 -9.91 -3.40 8.06
CA LEU A 51 -9.92 -4.84 7.76
C LEU A 51 -8.50 -5.37 7.69
N ARG A 52 -8.17 -6.43 8.44
CA ARG A 52 -6.89 -7.13 8.27
C ARG A 52 -6.91 -7.93 6.97
N VAL A 53 -5.91 -7.71 6.13
CA VAL A 53 -5.81 -8.31 4.81
C VAL A 53 -4.41 -8.83 4.54
N VAL A 54 -4.33 -9.83 3.66
CA VAL A 54 -3.11 -10.18 2.94
C VAL A 54 -3.34 -9.89 1.47
N LEU A 55 -2.42 -9.13 0.88
CA LEU A 55 -2.44 -8.68 -0.51
C LEU A 55 -1.29 -9.35 -1.26
N TYR A 56 -1.59 -9.83 -2.47
CA TYR A 56 -0.62 -10.45 -3.38
C TYR A 56 -0.34 -9.51 -4.53
N CYS A 57 0.90 -9.01 -4.63
CA CYS A 57 1.30 -8.02 -5.60
C CYS A 57 2.57 -8.47 -6.34
N GLY A 58 2.42 -9.31 -7.37
CA GLY A 58 3.57 -9.90 -8.06
C GLY A 58 4.34 -10.83 -7.13
N PRO A 59 5.67 -10.67 -6.96
CA PRO A 59 6.43 -11.48 -6.02
C PRO A 59 6.25 -11.05 -4.56
N TYR A 60 5.48 -10.00 -4.29
CA TYR A 60 5.35 -9.43 -2.95
C TYR A 60 4.09 -9.90 -2.25
N VAL A 61 4.22 -10.23 -0.97
CA VAL A 61 3.11 -10.46 -0.04
C VAL A 61 3.10 -9.32 0.96
N ILE A 62 1.95 -8.65 1.09
CA ILE A 62 1.76 -7.53 2.02
C ILE A 62 0.69 -7.92 3.03
N ARG A 63 1.05 -7.97 4.31
CA ARG A 63 0.12 -8.18 5.43
C ARG A 63 -0.13 -6.83 6.09
N ALA A 64 -1.37 -6.35 6.10
CA ALA A 64 -1.67 -5.00 6.57
C ALA A 64 -3.11 -4.87 7.08
N THR A 65 -3.42 -3.71 7.65
CA THR A 65 -4.79 -3.25 7.87
C THR A 65 -5.19 -2.38 6.69
N LEU A 66 -6.16 -2.82 5.91
CA LEU A 66 -6.77 -2.01 4.86
C LEU A 66 -7.79 -1.07 5.48
N MET A 67 -7.61 0.22 5.21
CA MET A 67 -8.56 1.24 5.60
C MET A 67 -9.54 1.45 4.43
N MET A 68 -10.84 1.27 4.68
CA MET A 68 -11.89 1.51 3.68
C MET A 68 -12.58 2.86 3.88
N THR A 69 -12.73 3.66 2.82
CA THR A 69 -13.47 4.94 2.84
C THR A 69 -14.98 4.77 2.73
N TYR A 70 -15.47 3.57 2.40
CA TYR A 70 -16.88 3.28 2.23
C TYR A 70 -17.22 1.90 2.80
N LYS A 71 -18.46 1.72 3.27
CA LYS A 71 -19.04 0.40 3.59
C LYS A 71 -19.41 -0.37 2.32
N TRP A 72 -18.50 -0.46 1.37
CA TRP A 72 -18.70 -1.29 0.18
C TRP A 72 -18.14 -2.69 0.43
N PRO A 73 -18.69 -3.73 -0.20
CA PRO A 73 -18.06 -5.04 -0.24
C PRO A 73 -16.62 -4.87 -0.73
N LEU A 74 -15.67 -5.52 -0.07
CA LEU A 74 -14.26 -5.31 -0.39
C LEU A 74 -13.97 -5.61 -1.86
N GLU A 75 -14.68 -6.57 -2.46
CA GLU A 75 -14.60 -6.84 -3.89
C GLU A 75 -14.83 -5.56 -4.72
N ALA A 76 -15.81 -4.72 -4.37
CA ALA A 76 -16.08 -3.46 -5.07
C ALA A 76 -14.99 -2.41 -4.83
N SER A 77 -14.41 -2.35 -3.63
CA SER A 77 -13.34 -1.40 -3.31
C SER A 77 -12.03 -1.68 -4.04
N VAL A 78 -11.67 -2.96 -4.24
CA VAL A 78 -10.43 -3.34 -4.94
C VAL A 78 -10.62 -3.63 -6.43
N SER A 79 -11.85 -3.90 -6.91
CA SER A 79 -12.12 -4.13 -8.34
C SER A 79 -12.76 -2.96 -9.08
N GLN A 80 -13.37 -1.97 -8.39
CA GLN A 80 -14.12 -0.89 -9.03
C GLN A 80 -13.78 0.52 -8.51
N GLY A 81 -12.54 0.95 -8.73
CA GLY A 81 -12.30 2.37 -9.00
C GLY A 81 -11.56 3.20 -7.96
N SER A 82 -11.04 2.63 -6.86
CA SER A 82 -9.94 3.31 -6.17
C SER A 82 -8.63 2.97 -6.88
N ALA A 83 -7.95 3.97 -7.44
CA ALA A 83 -6.61 3.77 -8.00
C ALA A 83 -5.60 3.33 -6.91
N PHE A 84 -5.96 3.53 -5.64
CA PHE A 84 -5.10 3.29 -4.50
C PHE A 84 -5.85 2.64 -3.32
N ALA A 85 -5.15 1.77 -2.60
CA ALA A 85 -5.52 1.22 -1.31
C ALA A 85 -4.62 1.82 -0.23
N TYR A 86 -5.22 2.30 0.86
CA TYR A 86 -4.49 2.81 2.01
C TYR A 86 -4.36 1.74 3.07
N LEU A 87 -3.12 1.44 3.45
CA LEU A 87 -2.77 0.35 4.34
C LEU A 87 -2.04 0.89 5.57
N THR A 88 -2.36 0.37 6.75
CA THR A 88 -1.59 0.61 7.97
C THR A 88 -0.98 -0.68 8.51
N ASP A 89 0.07 -0.54 9.32
CA ASP A 89 0.75 -1.66 9.98
C ASP A 89 1.17 -2.76 8.98
N ALA A 90 1.75 -2.30 7.86
CA ALA A 90 2.08 -3.13 6.73
C ALA A 90 3.40 -3.86 6.97
N GLU A 91 3.40 -5.17 6.76
CA GLU A 91 4.59 -6.00 6.69
C GLU A 91 4.70 -6.57 5.28
N ILE A 92 5.85 -6.35 4.63
CA ILE A 92 6.08 -6.68 3.22
C ILE A 92 7.20 -7.71 3.12
N ASP A 93 6.91 -8.81 2.42
CA ASP A 93 7.88 -9.80 2.00
C ASP A 93 7.96 -9.89 0.49
N ASN A 94 9.16 -10.14 -0.03
CA ASN A 94 9.37 -10.64 -1.38
C ASN A 94 9.58 -12.16 -1.32
N GLN A 95 8.74 -12.90 -2.05
CA GLN A 95 8.70 -14.37 -2.06
C GLN A 95 9.64 -15.00 -3.10
N LEU A 96 10.44 -14.21 -3.82
CA LEU A 96 11.43 -14.78 -4.75
C LEU A 96 12.54 -15.51 -3.99
N PRO A 97 13.03 -16.66 -4.51
CA PRO A 97 14.19 -17.34 -3.93
C PRO A 97 15.40 -16.40 -3.79
N GLY A 98 15.98 -16.36 -2.59
CA GLY A 98 17.14 -15.50 -2.30
C GLY A 98 16.81 -14.01 -2.11
N ALA A 99 15.54 -13.63 -2.02
CA ALA A 99 15.15 -12.26 -1.73
C ALA A 99 15.64 -11.80 -0.35
N ARG A 100 16.11 -10.55 -0.29
CA ARG A 100 16.58 -9.92 0.97
C ARG A 100 15.50 -9.11 1.67
N LEU A 101 14.43 -8.74 0.97
CA LEU A 101 13.33 -7.97 1.52
C LEU A 101 12.31 -8.93 2.14
N THR A 102 12.45 -9.18 3.43
CA THR A 102 11.51 -9.97 4.25
C THR A 102 11.26 -9.22 5.55
N GLY A 103 10.02 -9.20 6.03
CA GLY A 103 9.61 -8.52 7.25
C GLY A 103 9.76 -7.00 7.23
N PHE A 104 9.76 -6.35 6.06
CA PHE A 104 9.86 -4.90 5.98
C PHE A 104 8.57 -4.27 6.53
N ARG A 105 8.70 -3.42 7.56
CA ARG A 105 7.55 -2.81 8.23
C ARG A 105 7.40 -1.34 7.87
N ALA A 106 6.16 -0.95 7.61
CA ALA A 106 5.77 0.44 7.39
C ALA A 106 4.44 0.73 8.09
N SER A 107 4.40 1.84 8.83
CA SER A 107 3.18 2.30 9.51
C SER A 107 2.08 2.66 8.52
N HIS A 108 2.44 3.25 7.38
CA HIS A 108 1.51 3.74 6.37
C HIS A 108 2.02 3.46 4.96
N VAL A 109 1.17 2.81 4.17
CA VAL A 109 1.46 2.43 2.78
C VAL A 109 0.29 2.82 1.90
N ILE A 110 0.59 3.46 0.77
CA ILE A 110 -0.35 3.64 -0.34
C ILE A 110 0.04 2.65 -1.42
N LEU A 111 -0.86 1.73 -1.74
CA LEU A 111 -0.67 0.72 -2.77
C LEU A 111 -1.54 1.07 -3.99
N HIS A 112 -0.96 1.13 -5.18
CA HIS A 112 -1.76 1.21 -6.41
C HIS A 112 -2.46 -0.13 -6.68
N THR A 113 -3.78 -0.11 -6.86
CA THR A 113 -4.60 -1.34 -6.95
C THR A 113 -4.36 -2.14 -8.23
N GLU A 114 -3.89 -1.51 -9.32
CA GLU A 114 -3.43 -2.24 -10.53
C GLU A 114 -2.30 -3.25 -10.26
N ALA A 115 -1.53 -3.07 -9.19
CA ALA A 115 -0.49 -4.02 -8.82
C ALA A 115 -1.03 -5.24 -8.05
N LEU A 116 -2.31 -5.21 -7.65
CA LEU A 116 -2.95 -6.27 -6.89
C LEU A 116 -3.40 -7.40 -7.81
N GLN A 117 -2.92 -8.60 -7.54
CA GLN A 117 -3.29 -9.82 -8.27
C GLN A 117 -4.33 -10.65 -7.51
N GLY A 118 -4.43 -10.45 -6.19
CA GLY A 118 -5.41 -11.11 -5.34
C GLY A 118 -5.28 -10.67 -3.89
N TRP A 119 -6.28 -10.99 -3.08
CA TRP A 119 -6.30 -10.71 -1.65
C TRP A 119 -7.19 -11.69 -0.89
N HIS A 120 -7.01 -11.74 0.43
CA HIS A 120 -7.97 -12.36 1.36
C HIS A 120 -7.92 -11.67 2.72
N ALA A 121 -8.99 -11.81 3.50
CA ALA A 121 -9.01 -11.37 4.89
C ALA A 121 -8.08 -12.27 5.73
N ALA A 122 -7.41 -11.67 6.72
CA ALA A 122 -6.47 -12.33 7.62
C ALA A 122 -7.06 -12.54 9.02
#